data_AF-A0A2E0XQF7-F1
#
_entry.id   AF-A0A2E0XQF7-F1
#
_cell.length_a   1.000
_cell.length_b   1.000
_cell.length_c   1.000
_cell.angle_alpha   90.00
_cell.angle_beta   90.00
_cell.angle_gamma   90.00
#
_symmetry.space_group_name_H-M   'P 1'
#
loop_
_entity.id
_entity.type
_entity.pdbx_description
1 polymer ?
#
loop_
_entity_poly.entity_id
_entity_poly.type
_entity_poly.pdbx_seq_one_letter_code
_entity_poly.pdbx_strand_id
1 'polypeptide(L)'
;MRDLILARFLWWLTITLWVATITSSSYSASNLIPSENVSPVPIFSDETLSSEISFQHTDGNSRLRLFNEFLGFGGGFFDYDKDEDLDIYLVNGTD
;
A
#
# COMPACT_ATOMS: atom_id res chain seq x y z
N MET A 1 49.61 22.10 -3.71
CA MET A 1 48.54 22.63 -2.84
C MET A 1 47.43 23.38 -3.60
N ARG A 2 47.73 24.09 -4.69
CA ARG A 2 46.71 24.81 -5.49
C ARG A 2 45.75 23.88 -6.26
N ASP A 3 46.22 22.72 -6.68
CA ASP A 3 45.46 21.80 -7.55
C ASP A 3 44.34 21.05 -6.80
N LEU A 4 44.54 20.77 -5.52
CA LEU A 4 43.54 20.11 -4.66
C LEU A 4 42.35 21.03 -4.33
N ILE A 5 42.56 22.34 -4.26
CA ILE A 5 41.50 23.31 -3.98
C ILE A 5 40.63 23.50 -5.24
N LEU A 6 41.26 23.59 -6.41
CA LEU A 6 40.56 23.68 -7.69
C LEU A 6 39.75 22.41 -8.00
N ALA A 7 40.31 21.23 -7.72
CA ALA A 7 39.60 19.96 -7.90
C ALA A 7 38.35 19.85 -7.00
N ARG A 8 38.44 20.28 -5.74
CA ARG A 8 37.29 20.31 -4.81
C ARG A 8 36.22 21.32 -5.21
N PHE A 9 36.64 22.46 -5.76
CA PHE A 9 35.72 23.50 -6.25
C PHE A 9 34.98 23.05 -7.52
N LEU A 10 35.69 22.43 -8.46
CA LEU A 10 35.11 21.87 -9.68
C LEU A 10 34.14 20.71 -9.37
N TRP A 11 34.46 19.87 -8.38
CA TRP A 11 33.58 18.78 -7.95
C TRP A 11 32.30 19.28 -7.24
N TRP A 12 32.39 20.38 -6.50
CA TRP A 12 31.21 21.04 -5.93
C TRP A 12 30.33 21.69 -7.01
N LEU A 13 30.94 22.28 -8.05
CA LEU A 13 30.21 22.93 -9.15
C LEU A 13 29.39 21.92 -9.97
N THR A 14 29.90 20.71 -10.19
CA THR A 14 29.15 19.67 -10.92
C THR A 14 27.97 19.14 -10.11
N ILE A 15 28.10 19.00 -8.79
CA ILE A 15 27.00 18.61 -7.90
C ILE A 15 25.89 19.65 -7.91
N THR A 16 26.23 20.94 -7.82
CA THR A 16 25.21 22.01 -7.81
C THR A 16 24.49 22.14 -9.15
N LEU A 17 25.21 21.99 -10.27
CA LEU A 17 24.61 21.98 -11.61
C LEU A 17 23.66 20.79 -11.81
N TRP A 18 24.01 19.59 -11.31
CA TRP A 18 23.14 18.41 -11.43
C TRP A 18 21.88 18.51 -10.56
N VAL A 19 21.98 19.04 -9.34
CA VAL A 19 20.81 19.30 -8.46
C VAL A 19 19.87 20.35 -9.07
N ALA A 20 20.41 21.37 -9.74
CA ALA A 20 19.59 22.38 -10.43
C ALA A 20 18.80 21.78 -11.62
N THR A 21 19.33 20.76 -12.30
CA THR A 21 18.58 20.06 -13.36
C THR A 21 17.44 19.17 -12.82
N ILE A 22 17.56 18.66 -11.60
CA ILE A 22 16.50 17.82 -10.98
C ILE A 22 15.31 18.67 -10.51
N THR A 23 15.56 19.91 -10.11
CA THR A 23 14.52 20.79 -9.51
C THR A 23 13.70 21.57 -10.54
N SER A 24 14.12 21.61 -11.81
CA SER A 24 13.41 22.32 -12.88
C SER A 24 12.32 21.49 -13.58
N SER A 25 12.25 20.18 -13.32
CA SER A 25 11.23 19.30 -13.91
C SER A 25 9.88 19.34 -13.19
N SER A 26 9.76 20.10 -12.10
CA SER A 26 8.56 20.08 -11.23
C SER A 26 8.05 21.49 -10.94
N TYR A 27 7.83 22.30 -11.96
CA TYR A 27 6.99 23.49 -11.85
C TYR A 27 5.94 23.46 -12.97
N SER A 28 5.02 22.49 -12.90
CA SER A 28 3.71 22.67 -13.53
C SER A 28 2.89 23.52 -12.57
N ALA A 29 2.74 24.81 -12.90
CA ALA A 29 1.70 25.63 -12.29
C ALA A 29 0.36 24.95 -12.62
N SER A 30 -0.29 24.39 -11.60
CA SER A 30 -1.65 23.88 -11.73
C SER A 30 -2.54 25.05 -12.09
N ASN A 31 -2.89 25.18 -13.38
CA ASN A 31 -3.97 26.05 -13.80
C ASN A 31 -5.19 25.69 -12.95
N LEU A 32 -5.78 26.70 -12.31
CA LEU A 32 -6.92 26.58 -11.40
C LEU A 32 -8.16 26.13 -12.19
N ILE A 33 -8.22 24.84 -12.50
CA ILE A 33 -9.46 24.15 -12.83
C ILE A 33 -10.15 23.97 -11.47
N PRO A 34 -11.39 24.45 -11.28
CA PRO A 34 -12.18 24.08 -10.10
C PRO A 34 -12.10 22.56 -9.99
N SER A 35 -11.71 22.02 -8.84
CA SER A 35 -11.71 20.57 -8.68
C SER A 35 -13.14 20.08 -8.94
N GLU A 36 -13.41 19.63 -10.16
CA GLU A 36 -14.51 18.72 -10.36
C GLU A 36 -14.23 17.62 -9.35
N ASN A 37 -15.20 17.40 -8.46
CA ASN A 37 -15.16 16.32 -7.51
C ASN A 37 -15.29 15.03 -8.34
N VAL A 38 -14.23 14.68 -9.05
CA VAL A 38 -14.09 13.43 -9.79
C VAL A 38 -13.98 12.39 -8.70
N SER A 39 -15.14 11.92 -8.24
CA SER A 39 -15.21 10.73 -7.41
C SER A 39 -14.43 9.66 -8.16
N PRO A 40 -13.35 9.12 -7.58
CA PRO A 40 -12.56 8.11 -8.26
C PRO A 40 -13.49 6.96 -8.64
N VAL A 41 -13.40 6.50 -9.88
CA VAL A 41 -14.12 5.30 -10.30
C VAL A 41 -13.58 4.15 -9.47
N PRO A 42 -14.41 3.45 -8.68
CA PRO A 42 -13.94 2.34 -7.87
C PRO A 42 -13.47 1.22 -8.80
N ILE A 43 -12.23 0.75 -8.60
CA ILE A 43 -11.67 -0.39 -9.34
C ILE A 43 -12.06 -1.75 -8.73
N PHE A 44 -12.69 -1.72 -7.55
CA PHE A 44 -13.21 -2.90 -6.85
C PHE A 44 -14.68 -2.66 -6.48
N SER A 45 -15.51 -3.69 -6.65
CA SER A 45 -16.87 -3.74 -6.12
C SER A 45 -16.92 -4.64 -4.88
N ASP A 46 -17.84 -4.35 -3.97
CA ASP A 46 -18.14 -5.22 -2.84
C ASP A 46 -19.18 -6.26 -3.29
N GLU A 47 -18.79 -7.53 -3.29
CA GLU A 47 -19.65 -8.67 -3.64
C GLU A 47 -19.98 -9.54 -2.43
N THR A 48 -19.70 -9.08 -1.21
CA THR A 48 -19.84 -9.88 0.01
C THR A 48 -21.28 -10.37 0.20
N LEU A 49 -22.26 -9.48 -0.04
CA LEU A 49 -23.68 -9.80 0.04
C LEU A 49 -24.14 -10.70 -1.11
N SER A 50 -23.65 -10.45 -2.33
CA SER A 50 -23.96 -11.25 -3.53
C SER A 50 -23.50 -12.70 -3.38
N SER A 51 -22.35 -12.91 -2.72
CA SER A 51 -21.77 -14.23 -2.47
C SER A 51 -22.30 -14.89 -1.19
N GLU A 52 -23.26 -14.28 -0.49
CA GLU A 52 -23.82 -14.77 0.77
C GLU A 52 -22.79 -14.98 1.90
N ILE A 53 -21.63 -14.32 1.82
CA ILE A 53 -20.54 -14.46 2.80
C ILE A 53 -20.78 -13.48 3.96
N SER A 54 -21.14 -13.98 5.15
CA SER A 54 -21.38 -13.15 6.35
C SER A 54 -20.30 -13.31 7.44
N PHE A 55 -19.04 -13.45 7.04
CA PHE A 55 -17.93 -13.68 7.98
C PHE A 55 -17.55 -12.42 8.76
N GLN A 56 -17.38 -12.55 10.08
CA GLN A 56 -16.85 -11.50 10.96
C GLN A 56 -15.67 -12.05 11.76
N HIS A 57 -14.51 -11.40 11.64
CA HIS A 57 -13.31 -11.78 12.38
C HIS A 57 -13.36 -11.29 13.83
N THR A 58 -12.98 -12.16 14.78
CA THR A 58 -12.71 -11.86 16.19
C THR A 58 -11.29 -12.32 16.54
N ASP A 59 -10.60 -11.53 17.37
CA ASP A 59 -9.27 -11.84 17.92
C ASP A 59 -9.36 -12.73 19.19
N GLY A 60 -10.58 -13.16 19.56
CA GLY A 60 -10.87 -13.96 20.73
C GLY A 60 -10.93 -13.18 22.05
N ASN A 61 -10.79 -11.84 22.00
CA ASN A 61 -11.16 -10.90 23.06
C ASN A 61 -10.75 -11.29 24.51
N SER A 62 -9.56 -11.87 24.68
CA SER A 62 -9.09 -12.28 26.02
C SER A 62 -8.84 -11.09 26.96
N ARG A 63 -8.73 -9.87 26.40
CA ARG A 63 -8.23 -8.62 27.02
C ARG A 63 -6.77 -8.65 27.45
N LEU A 64 -6.09 -9.79 27.34
CA LEU A 64 -4.69 -9.97 27.73
C LEU A 64 -3.72 -9.60 26.61
N ARG A 65 -4.22 -9.41 25.37
CA ARG A 65 -3.43 -9.04 24.18
C ARG A 65 -2.26 -9.99 23.99
N LEU A 66 -2.56 -11.28 23.99
CA LEU A 66 -1.55 -12.32 23.89
C LEU A 66 -0.97 -12.35 22.48
N PHE A 67 0.29 -12.77 22.39
CA PHE A 67 1.00 -12.85 21.12
C PHE A 67 0.31 -13.77 20.10
N ASN A 68 -0.38 -14.81 20.56
CA ASN A 68 -1.09 -15.75 19.71
C ASN A 68 -2.44 -15.23 19.17
N GLU A 69 -3.01 -14.16 19.74
CA GLU A 69 -4.33 -13.63 19.34
C GLU A 69 -4.30 -12.98 17.96
N PHE A 70 -3.23 -12.26 17.63
CA PHE A 70 -3.06 -11.62 16.32
C PHE A 70 -2.26 -12.47 15.32
N LEU A 71 -1.88 -13.69 15.67
CA LEU A 71 -1.13 -14.57 14.76
C LEU A 71 -1.94 -15.78 14.27
N GLY A 72 -3.12 -16.01 14.85
CA GLY A 72 -3.99 -17.13 14.51
C GLY A 72 -4.98 -16.86 13.38
N PHE A 73 -5.02 -15.65 12.83
CA PHE A 73 -5.98 -15.29 11.77
C PHE A 73 -5.40 -15.55 10.37
N GLY A 74 -6.27 -15.91 9.44
CA GLY A 74 -5.89 -16.15 8.05
C GLY A 74 -6.97 -16.87 7.26
N GLY A 75 -6.67 -17.14 6.00
CA GLY A 75 -7.56 -17.88 5.12
C GLY A 75 -6.88 -18.25 3.80
N GLY A 76 -7.57 -19.03 2.99
CA GLY A 76 -7.09 -19.48 1.69
C GLY A 76 -8.21 -19.98 0.80
N PHE A 77 -7.88 -20.12 -0.48
CA PHE A 77 -8.77 -20.71 -1.48
C PHE A 77 -8.27 -22.11 -1.84
N PHE A 78 -9.15 -23.10 -1.82
CA PHE A 78 -8.85 -24.44 -2.31
C PHE A 78 -10.16 -25.17 -2.63
N ASP A 79 -10.09 -26.12 -3.56
CA ASP A 79 -11.21 -27.01 -3.87
C ASP A 79 -11.23 -28.16 -2.83
N TYR A 80 -12.20 -28.13 -1.91
CA TYR A 80 -12.31 -29.09 -0.81
C TYR A 80 -13.03 -30.38 -1.22
N ASP A 81 -14.12 -30.26 -1.96
CA ASP A 81 -15.02 -31.37 -2.29
C ASP A 81 -14.81 -31.95 -3.70
N LYS A 82 -13.92 -31.35 -4.49
CA LYS A 82 -13.50 -31.74 -5.84
C LYS A 82 -14.55 -31.46 -6.91
N ASP A 83 -15.28 -30.36 -6.76
CA ASP A 83 -16.27 -29.92 -7.75
C ASP A 83 -15.73 -28.93 -8.80
N GLU A 84 -14.41 -28.66 -8.77
CA GLU A 84 -13.68 -27.70 -9.62
C GLU A 84 -13.95 -26.22 -9.28
N ASP A 85 -14.82 -25.91 -8.32
CA ASP A 85 -14.99 -24.57 -7.78
C ASP A 85 -14.02 -24.33 -6.60
N LEU A 86 -13.63 -23.08 -6.39
CA LEU A 86 -12.74 -22.71 -5.29
C LEU A 86 -13.54 -22.40 -4.04
N ASP A 87 -13.34 -23.20 -2.99
CA ASP A 87 -13.89 -22.92 -1.67
C ASP A 87 -13.05 -21.91 -0.91
N ILE A 88 -13.71 -21.22 0.03
CA ILE A 88 -13.10 -20.24 0.92
C ILE A 88 -12.98 -20.85 2.32
N TYR A 89 -11.75 -20.88 2.84
CA TYR A 89 -11.47 -21.24 4.22
C TYR A 89 -10.98 -20.03 5.00
N LEU A 90 -11.64 -19.71 6.12
CA LEU A 90 -11.33 -18.58 6.98
C LEU A 90 -11.16 -19.07 8.43
N VAL A 91 -10.03 -18.73 9.04
CA VAL A 91 -9.73 -19.03 10.44
C VAL A 91 -10.14 -17.85 11.31
N ASN A 92 -10.85 -18.14 12.40
CA ASN A 92 -11.28 -17.14 13.37
C ASN A 92 -10.76 -17.43 14.77
N GLY A 93 -10.65 -16.37 15.59
CA GLY A 93 -10.46 -16.52 17.03
C GLY A 93 -11.69 -17.13 17.69
N THR A 94 -11.49 -17.69 18.88
CA THR A 94 -12.59 -18.10 19.77
C THR A 94 -12.74 -17.07 20.88
N ASP A 95 -13.97 -16.70 21.17
CA ASP A 95 -14.31 -15.89 22.35
C ASP A 95 -14.25 -16.71 23.66
#